data_AF-U3U0Q9-F1
#
_entry.id   AF-U3U0Q9-F1
#
_cell.length_a   1.000
_cell.length_b   1.000
_cell.length_c   1.000
_cell.angle_alpha   90.00
_cell.angle_beta   90.00
_cell.angle_gamma   90.00
#
_symmetry.space_group_name_H-M   'P 1'
#
loop_
_entity.id
_entity.type
_entity.pdbx_description
1 polymer ?
#
loop_
_entity_poly.entity_id
_entity_poly.type
_entity_poly.pdbx_seq_one_letter_code
_entity_poly.pdbx_strand_id
1 'polypeptide(L)'
;MFAVDIPSGLVAATGTTPGAAVVADCTLSMIALKPGQLTGKARDHVGVLHCATLGLDAFLAGEPAPIHRYAAPDLPRWLKPRKATSHKGDHGRLLVVGGDSGTAGAIRMTGEAALRSGAGLVRVLTHEDNIGPILSARPELMVDALSDARLDDALAWADVIAIGPGLGQREWAQKALKKVALSEKPMRLTCWQSMQITVRIASLRRIPARQHACSG
;
A
#
# COMPACT_ATOMS: atom_id res chain seq x y z
N MET A 1 -5.75 35.06 0.44
CA MET A 1 -5.34 35.03 -0.99
C MET A 1 -6.06 33.89 -1.68
N PHE A 2 -6.75 34.16 -2.79
CA PHE A 2 -7.47 33.16 -3.57
C PHE A 2 -6.77 32.94 -4.91
N ALA A 3 -6.56 31.68 -5.29
CA ALA A 3 -6.10 31.31 -6.61
C ALA A 3 -7.27 30.80 -7.46
N VAL A 4 -7.37 31.28 -8.69
CA VAL A 4 -8.30 30.75 -9.69
C VAL A 4 -7.52 29.80 -10.59
N ASP A 5 -8.06 28.62 -10.75
CA ASP A 5 -7.48 27.48 -11.44
C ASP A 5 -6.22 26.89 -10.80
N ILE A 6 -5.10 27.61 -10.80
CA ILE A 6 -3.85 27.13 -10.20
C ILE A 6 -3.06 28.29 -9.58
N PRO A 7 -2.45 28.13 -8.40
CA PRO A 7 -1.55 29.13 -7.85
C PRO A 7 -0.46 29.46 -8.86
N SER A 8 -0.28 30.75 -9.18
CA SER A 8 0.71 31.18 -10.16
C SER A 8 2.12 30.73 -9.75
N GLY A 9 2.87 30.15 -10.69
CA GLY A 9 4.19 29.58 -10.43
C GLY A 9 4.19 28.09 -10.04
N LEU A 10 3.03 27.49 -9.79
CA LEU A 10 2.88 26.03 -9.63
C LEU A 10 2.67 25.35 -10.98
N VAL A 11 3.39 24.26 -11.23
CA VAL A 11 3.27 23.48 -12.48
C VAL A 11 2.10 22.50 -12.38
N ALA A 12 1.08 22.69 -13.21
CA ALA A 12 -0.16 21.90 -13.21
C ALA A 12 0.01 20.39 -13.42
N ALA A 13 1.05 19.96 -14.14
CA ALA A 13 1.26 18.55 -14.43
C ALA A 13 1.95 17.78 -13.28
N THR A 14 2.85 18.44 -12.53
CA THR A 14 3.79 17.76 -11.63
C THR A 14 3.70 18.21 -10.18
N GLY A 15 3.19 19.42 -9.93
CA GLY A 15 3.14 20.03 -8.60
C GLY A 15 4.52 20.53 -8.14
N THR A 16 5.40 20.82 -9.09
CA THR A 16 6.71 21.46 -8.84
C THR A 16 6.60 22.97 -8.93
N THR A 17 7.56 23.66 -8.30
CA THR A 17 7.66 25.12 -8.25
C THR A 17 9.07 25.52 -8.69
N PRO A 18 9.33 25.71 -10.01
CA PRO A 18 10.67 26.00 -10.53
C PRO A 18 11.20 27.37 -10.11
N GLY A 19 10.35 28.23 -9.55
CA GLY A 19 10.71 29.52 -8.96
C GLY A 19 9.73 29.91 -7.87
N ALA A 20 9.53 31.22 -7.69
CA ALA A 20 8.51 31.72 -6.78
C ALA A 20 7.12 31.24 -7.20
N ALA A 21 6.36 30.73 -6.23
CA ALA A 21 4.99 30.28 -6.44
C ALA A 21 4.09 30.88 -5.36
N VAL A 22 2.88 31.26 -5.78
CA VAL A 22 1.86 31.81 -4.91
C VAL A 22 1.47 30.77 -3.84
N VAL A 23 1.31 31.22 -2.61
CA VAL A 23 0.72 30.45 -1.51
C VAL A 23 -0.70 30.95 -1.32
N ALA A 24 -1.67 30.17 -1.80
CA ALA A 24 -3.08 30.48 -1.69
C ALA A 24 -3.68 29.86 -0.42
N ASP A 25 -4.59 30.59 0.23
CA ASP A 25 -5.41 30.04 1.32
C ASP A 25 -6.50 29.12 0.76
N CYS A 26 -6.95 29.41 -0.47
CA CYS A 26 -7.97 28.65 -1.17
C CYS A 26 -7.74 28.73 -2.69
N THR A 27 -7.95 27.59 -3.37
CA THR A 27 -7.84 27.45 -4.83
C THR A 27 -9.13 26.89 -5.40
N LEU A 28 -9.72 27.57 -6.39
CA LEU A 28 -10.85 27.06 -7.17
C LEU A 28 -10.35 26.52 -8.51
N SER A 29 -10.17 25.20 -8.62
CA SER A 29 -9.82 24.54 -9.88
C SER A 29 -11.00 24.54 -10.84
N MET A 30 -10.78 24.93 -12.10
CA MET A 30 -11.82 24.96 -13.12
C MET A 30 -11.82 23.66 -13.95
N ILE A 31 -13.02 23.20 -14.31
CA ILE A 31 -13.32 22.01 -15.11
C ILE A 31 -12.95 20.69 -14.40
N ALA A 32 -11.67 20.49 -14.09
CA ALA A 32 -11.16 19.29 -13.44
C ALA A 32 -10.00 19.62 -12.50
N LEU A 33 -9.69 18.69 -11.61
CA LEU A 33 -8.47 18.74 -10.81
C LEU A 33 -7.25 18.44 -11.68
N LYS A 34 -6.18 19.20 -11.48
CA LYS A 34 -4.90 18.98 -12.13
C LYS A 34 -4.02 18.10 -11.24
N PRO A 35 -3.26 17.14 -11.78
CA PRO A 35 -2.40 16.28 -10.97
C PRO A 35 -1.45 17.06 -10.07
N GLY A 36 -0.86 18.13 -10.61
CA GLY A 36 0.03 19.03 -9.90
C GLY A 36 -0.61 19.92 -8.85
N GLN A 37 -1.92 19.83 -8.60
CA GLN A 37 -2.54 20.41 -7.40
C GLN A 37 -2.55 19.42 -6.22
N LEU A 38 -2.31 18.13 -6.49
CA LEU A 38 -2.45 17.02 -5.53
C LEU A 38 -1.11 16.34 -5.22
N THR A 39 -0.04 16.70 -5.95
CA THR A 39 1.28 16.06 -5.84
C THR A 39 2.40 17.05 -5.53
N GLY A 40 3.56 16.53 -5.15
CA GLY A 40 4.77 17.35 -4.98
C GLY A 40 4.63 18.42 -3.90
N LYS A 41 5.06 19.64 -4.24
CA LYS A 41 5.02 20.82 -3.35
C LYS A 41 3.67 21.51 -3.34
N ALA A 42 2.73 21.10 -4.19
CA ALA A 42 1.43 21.76 -4.33
C ALA A 42 0.68 21.91 -3.02
N ARG A 43 0.81 20.96 -2.10
CA ARG A 43 0.16 20.97 -0.78
C ARG A 43 0.48 22.23 0.04
N ASP A 44 1.65 22.83 -0.18
CA ASP A 44 2.10 24.04 0.50
C ASP A 44 1.58 25.32 -0.18
N HIS A 45 1.01 25.21 -1.38
CA HIS A 45 0.63 26.34 -2.25
C HIS A 45 -0.87 26.46 -2.54
N VAL A 46 -1.62 25.34 -2.51
CA VAL A 46 -3.02 25.32 -2.98
C VAL A 46 -4.05 25.67 -1.90
N GLY A 47 -3.70 25.55 -0.62
CA GLY A 47 -4.65 25.76 0.49
C GLY A 47 -5.85 24.81 0.40
N VAL A 48 -7.06 25.34 0.68
CA VAL A 48 -8.31 24.59 0.49
C VAL A 48 -8.64 24.49 -1.00
N LEU A 49 -8.69 23.27 -1.54
CA LEU A 49 -8.90 23.03 -2.97
C LEU A 49 -10.36 22.67 -3.28
N HIS A 50 -11.02 23.51 -4.08
CA HIS A 50 -12.34 23.28 -4.66
C HIS A 50 -12.23 22.96 -6.15
N CYS A 51 -13.22 22.26 -6.70
CA CYS A 51 -13.32 21.97 -8.13
C CYS A 51 -14.68 22.41 -8.64
N ALA A 52 -14.71 23.35 -9.59
CA ALA A 52 -15.92 23.76 -10.31
C ALA A 52 -15.89 23.16 -11.71
N THR A 53 -16.81 22.25 -12.01
CA THR A 53 -16.89 21.54 -13.30
C THR A 53 -17.50 22.38 -14.43
N LEU A 54 -18.12 23.52 -14.09
CA LEU A 54 -18.69 24.49 -15.04
C LEU A 54 -19.71 23.87 -16.00
N GLY A 55 -20.47 22.88 -15.53
CA GLY A 55 -21.49 22.19 -16.33
C GLY A 55 -20.96 21.13 -17.29
N LEU A 56 -19.66 20.82 -17.24
CA LEU A 56 -19.03 19.79 -18.08
C LEU A 56 -19.05 18.39 -17.45
N ASP A 57 -19.80 18.17 -16.38
CA ASP A 57 -19.83 16.90 -15.64
C ASP A 57 -20.14 15.69 -16.54
N ALA A 58 -21.12 15.83 -17.45
CA ALA A 58 -21.50 14.75 -18.37
C ALA A 58 -20.40 14.43 -19.39
N PHE A 59 -19.70 15.46 -19.87
CA PHE A 59 -18.57 15.29 -20.78
C PHE A 59 -17.40 14.60 -20.06
N LEU A 60 -17.05 15.09 -18.86
CA LEU A 60 -15.97 14.53 -18.05
C LEU A 60 -16.22 13.08 -17.61
N ALA A 61 -17.48 12.70 -17.40
CA ALA A 61 -17.83 11.33 -17.04
C ALA A 61 -17.60 10.31 -18.17
N GLY A 62 -17.64 10.76 -19.43
CA GLY A 62 -17.37 9.92 -20.61
C GLY A 62 -15.89 9.77 -20.95
N GLU A 63 -15.04 10.62 -20.38
CA GLU A 63 -13.61 10.66 -20.70
C GLU A 63 -12.79 9.81 -19.72
N PRO A 64 -11.92 8.90 -20.19
CA PRO A 64 -11.06 8.14 -19.32
C PRO A 64 -10.01 9.05 -18.65
N ALA A 65 -10.15 9.26 -17.35
CA ALA A 65 -9.17 10.04 -16.60
C ALA A 65 -7.84 9.28 -16.50
N PRO A 66 -6.69 9.92 -16.81
CA PRO A 66 -5.38 9.28 -16.69
C PRO A 66 -4.97 9.05 -15.23
N ILE A 67 -5.55 9.81 -14.30
CA ILE A 67 -5.28 9.76 -12.86
C ILE A 67 -6.59 9.89 -12.10
N HIS A 68 -6.78 9.05 -11.08
CA HIS A 68 -7.93 9.12 -10.18
C HIS A 68 -7.49 9.59 -8.80
N ARG A 69 -8.20 10.58 -8.24
CA ARG A 69 -8.12 10.92 -6.82
C ARG A 69 -9.09 10.04 -6.06
N TYR A 70 -8.58 9.31 -5.07
CA TYR A 70 -9.42 8.56 -4.14
C TYR A 70 -9.62 9.33 -2.84
N ALA A 71 -10.85 9.28 -2.33
CA ALA A 71 -11.23 9.88 -1.06
C ALA A 71 -11.92 8.85 -0.16
N ALA A 72 -12.18 9.23 1.09
CA ALA A 72 -12.84 8.35 2.07
C ALA A 72 -14.16 7.72 1.54
N PRO A 73 -15.02 8.42 0.78
CA PRO A 73 -16.23 7.82 0.20
C PRO A 73 -15.98 6.71 -0.82
N ASP A 74 -14.78 6.60 -1.39
CA ASP A 74 -14.42 5.51 -2.33
C ASP A 74 -14.05 4.21 -1.60
N LEU A 75 -13.66 4.28 -0.32
CA LEU A 75 -13.17 3.13 0.45
C LEU A 75 -14.12 1.92 0.49
N PRO A 76 -15.45 2.08 0.59
CA PRO A 76 -16.38 0.94 0.58
C PRO A 76 -16.31 0.09 -0.70
N ARG A 77 -15.75 0.59 -1.80
CA ARG A 77 -15.52 -0.21 -3.02
C ARG A 77 -14.55 -1.36 -2.80
N TRP A 78 -13.59 -1.20 -1.89
CA TRP A 78 -12.56 -2.20 -1.59
C TRP A 78 -12.72 -2.81 -0.19
N LEU A 79 -13.16 -2.00 0.79
CA LEU A 79 -13.32 -2.41 2.19
C LEU A 79 -14.76 -2.78 2.47
N LYS A 80 -15.14 -4.01 2.11
CA LYS A 80 -16.49 -4.53 2.36
C LYS A 80 -16.65 -4.95 3.83
N PRO A 81 -17.83 -4.73 4.44
CA PRO A 81 -18.14 -5.26 5.76
C PRO A 81 -17.98 -6.79 5.82
N ARG A 82 -17.54 -7.30 6.97
CA ARG A 82 -17.37 -8.74 7.20
C ARG A 82 -18.71 -9.41 7.50
N LYS A 83 -18.86 -10.65 7.04
CA LYS A 83 -19.99 -11.50 7.46
C LYS A 83 -19.84 -11.83 8.95
N ALA A 84 -20.96 -11.81 9.68
CA ALA A 84 -20.98 -12.17 11.11
C ALA A 84 -20.49 -13.60 11.39
N THR A 85 -20.65 -14.50 10.42
CA THR A 85 -20.25 -15.91 10.50
C THR A 85 -18.81 -16.16 10.05
N SER A 86 -18.03 -15.12 9.73
CA SER A 86 -16.65 -15.30 9.24
C SER A 86 -15.67 -15.64 10.36
N HIS A 87 -14.70 -16.51 10.06
CA HIS A 87 -13.63 -16.90 10.98
C HIS A 87 -12.26 -16.42 10.48
N LYS A 88 -11.23 -16.56 11.33
CA LYS A 88 -9.84 -16.11 11.05
C LYS A 88 -9.21 -16.69 9.76
N GLY A 89 -9.77 -17.78 9.23
CA GLY A 89 -9.32 -18.40 7.98
C GLY A 89 -9.90 -17.73 6.73
N ASP A 90 -11.03 -17.03 6.85
CA ASP A 90 -11.71 -16.38 5.73
C ASP A 90 -11.07 -15.06 5.30
N HIS A 91 -10.23 -14.49 6.18
CA HIS A 91 -9.62 -13.17 5.99
C HIS A 91 -8.16 -13.25 5.54
N GLY A 92 -7.78 -14.40 4.96
CA GLY A 92 -6.47 -14.63 4.37
C GLY A 92 -5.33 -14.81 5.38
N ARG A 93 -4.24 -15.38 4.87
CA ARG A 93 -3.01 -15.66 5.62
C ARG A 93 -1.86 -14.85 5.03
N LEU A 94 -1.30 -13.95 5.82
CA LEU A 94 -0.15 -13.15 5.43
C LEU A 94 1.13 -13.71 6.03
N LEU A 95 2.14 -13.93 5.19
CA LEU A 95 3.52 -14.13 5.61
C LEU A 95 4.29 -12.83 5.48
N VAL A 96 4.98 -12.42 6.54
CA VAL A 96 5.90 -11.28 6.54
C VAL A 96 7.32 -11.77 6.80
N VAL A 97 8.26 -11.47 5.90
CA VAL A 97 9.67 -11.87 6.00
C VAL A 97 10.56 -10.63 6.05
N GLY A 98 11.39 -10.50 7.08
CA GLY A 98 12.14 -9.27 7.34
C GLY A 98 12.73 -9.21 8.74
N GLY A 99 13.13 -8.02 9.17
CA GLY A 99 13.69 -7.76 10.49
C GLY A 99 15.03 -8.46 10.70
N ASP A 100 16.09 -7.85 10.16
CA ASP A 100 17.48 -8.11 10.54
C ASP A 100 17.72 -7.62 11.97
N SER A 101 18.86 -7.98 12.55
CA SER A 101 19.28 -7.50 13.86
C SER A 101 19.23 -5.96 13.91
N GLY A 102 18.57 -5.41 14.93
CA GLY A 102 18.37 -3.96 15.10
C GLY A 102 17.18 -3.37 14.35
N THR A 103 16.43 -4.14 13.55
CA THR A 103 15.29 -3.64 12.75
C THR A 103 13.94 -4.29 13.10
N ALA A 104 13.83 -4.87 14.30
CA ALA A 104 12.60 -5.48 14.83
C ALA A 104 11.35 -4.59 14.68
N GLY A 105 11.52 -3.27 14.82
CA GLY A 105 10.43 -2.30 14.71
C GLY A 105 9.76 -2.31 13.34
N ALA A 106 10.53 -2.41 12.25
CA ALA A 106 10.00 -2.37 10.90
C ALA A 106 9.08 -3.56 10.62
N ILE A 107 9.51 -4.77 11.00
CA ILE A 107 8.71 -5.97 10.79
C ILE A 107 7.51 -6.04 11.74
N ARG A 108 7.66 -5.58 12.99
CA ARG A 108 6.55 -5.47 13.94
C ARG A 108 5.45 -4.56 13.41
N MET A 109 5.80 -3.35 12.97
CA MET A 109 4.84 -2.40 12.43
C MET A 109 4.13 -2.95 11.20
N THR A 110 4.83 -3.70 10.35
CA THR A 110 4.23 -4.36 9.18
C THR A 110 3.20 -5.40 9.60
N GLY A 111 3.55 -6.30 10.54
CA GLY A 111 2.63 -7.31 11.05
C GLY A 111 1.41 -6.70 11.75
N GLU A 112 1.63 -5.68 12.58
CA GLU A 112 0.55 -4.96 13.26
C GLU A 112 -0.37 -4.24 12.28
N ALA A 113 0.18 -3.55 11.29
CA ALA A 113 -0.62 -2.89 10.26
C ALA A 113 -1.47 -3.89 9.47
N ALA A 114 -0.95 -5.10 9.21
CA ALA A 114 -1.72 -6.16 8.56
C ALA A 114 -2.90 -6.64 9.42
N LEU A 115 -2.68 -6.89 10.72
CA LEU A 115 -3.77 -7.24 11.64
C LEU A 115 -4.82 -6.13 11.72
N ARG A 116 -4.39 -4.87 11.83
CA ARG A 116 -5.29 -3.70 11.88
C ARG A 116 -6.05 -3.47 10.56
N SER A 117 -5.44 -3.81 9.44
CA SER A 117 -6.08 -3.78 8.11
C SER A 117 -7.04 -4.95 7.91
N GLY A 118 -7.00 -5.94 8.81
CA GLY A 118 -7.94 -7.03 8.84
C GLY A 118 -7.43 -8.37 8.30
N ALA A 119 -6.12 -8.58 8.20
CA ALA A 119 -5.60 -9.92 7.92
C ALA A 119 -6.09 -10.92 8.99
N GLY A 120 -6.52 -12.10 8.57
CA GLY A 120 -7.04 -13.13 9.48
C GLY A 120 -5.95 -13.78 10.32
N LEU A 121 -4.83 -14.09 9.68
CA LEU A 121 -3.65 -14.67 10.31
C LEU A 121 -2.38 -14.01 9.75
N VAL A 122 -1.46 -13.64 10.64
CA VAL A 122 -0.18 -13.03 10.27
C VAL A 122 0.95 -13.85 10.88
N ARG A 123 1.79 -14.42 10.01
CA ARG A 123 3.04 -15.08 10.39
C ARG A 123 4.22 -14.19 10.03
N VAL A 124 5.16 -14.09 10.94
CA VAL A 124 6.36 -13.26 10.83
C VAL A 124 7.59 -14.17 10.91
N LEU A 125 8.44 -14.12 9.89
CA LEU A 125 9.76 -14.76 9.91
C LEU A 125 10.83 -13.69 10.01
N THR A 126 11.61 -13.74 11.07
CA THR A 126 12.58 -12.69 11.41
C THR A 126 13.87 -13.23 12.03
N HIS A 127 14.85 -12.36 12.29
CA HIS A 127 16.03 -12.71 13.06
C HIS A 127 15.65 -13.11 14.50
N GLU A 128 16.32 -14.11 15.06
CA GLU A 128 15.98 -14.71 16.36
C GLU A 128 15.90 -13.69 17.52
N ASP A 129 16.84 -12.73 17.56
CA ASP A 129 16.87 -11.63 18.52
C ASP A 129 15.58 -10.79 18.55
N ASN A 130 14.85 -10.74 17.44
CA ASN A 130 13.66 -9.91 17.31
C ASN A 130 12.39 -10.61 17.86
N ILE A 131 12.41 -11.93 18.10
CA ILE A 131 11.23 -12.71 18.48
C ILE A 131 10.66 -12.23 19.83
N GLY A 132 11.50 -12.20 20.87
CA GLY A 132 11.10 -11.77 22.21
C GLY A 132 10.51 -10.35 22.23
N PRO A 133 11.20 -9.34 21.68
CA PRO A 133 10.68 -7.97 21.60
C PRO A 133 9.36 -7.84 20.83
N ILE A 134 9.17 -8.59 19.74
CA ILE A 134 7.93 -8.54 18.96
C ILE A 134 6.78 -9.16 19.75
N LEU A 135 6.96 -10.36 20.28
CA LEU A 135 5.91 -11.07 21.03
C LEU A 135 5.52 -10.35 22.32
N SER A 136 6.48 -9.67 22.97
CA SER A 136 6.20 -8.87 24.18
C SER A 136 5.28 -7.68 23.88
N ALA A 137 5.37 -7.09 22.68
CA ALA A 137 4.56 -5.94 22.29
C ALA A 137 3.27 -6.32 21.55
N ARG A 138 3.29 -7.42 20.79
CA ARG A 138 2.20 -7.90 19.92
C ARG A 138 2.17 -9.44 19.93
N PRO A 139 1.60 -10.06 20.97
CA PRO A 139 1.51 -11.51 21.09
C PRO A 139 0.57 -12.16 20.06
N GLU A 140 -0.27 -11.38 19.37
CA GLU A 140 -1.16 -11.87 18.32
C GLU A 140 -0.43 -12.27 17.03
N LEU A 141 0.83 -11.83 16.86
CA LEU A 141 1.67 -12.22 15.73
C LEU A 141 2.26 -13.61 15.95
N MET A 142 2.19 -14.47 14.94
CA MET A 142 2.88 -15.76 14.96
C MET A 142 4.31 -15.55 14.48
N VAL A 143 5.25 -15.39 15.42
CA VAL A 143 6.65 -15.05 15.11
C VAL A 143 7.54 -16.27 15.24
N ASP A 144 8.31 -16.57 14.20
CA ASP A 144 9.30 -17.64 14.17
C ASP A 144 10.64 -17.10 13.64
N ALA A 145 11.74 -17.75 14.02
CA ALA A 145 13.05 -17.48 13.43
C ALA A 145 13.06 -17.85 11.93
N LEU A 146 13.69 -17.03 11.09
CA LEU A 146 13.84 -17.37 9.68
C LEU A 146 14.85 -18.51 9.51
N SER A 147 14.36 -19.66 9.04
CA SER A 147 15.17 -20.77 8.56
C SER A 147 14.61 -21.28 7.23
N ASP A 148 15.40 -22.05 6.48
CA ASP A 148 14.96 -22.55 5.17
C ASP A 148 13.69 -23.40 5.27
N ALA A 149 13.63 -24.31 6.26
CA ALA A 149 12.49 -25.18 6.48
C ALA A 149 11.25 -24.39 6.91
N ARG A 150 11.40 -23.44 7.85
CA ARG A 150 10.28 -22.58 8.28
C ARG A 150 9.78 -21.70 7.16
N LEU A 151 10.68 -21.25 6.28
CA LEU A 151 10.31 -20.47 5.11
C LEU A 151 9.51 -21.32 4.12
N ASP A 152 9.87 -22.57 3.86
CA ASP A 152 9.09 -23.49 3.01
C ASP A 152 7.68 -23.71 3.57
N ASP A 153 7.58 -24.04 4.85
CA ASP A 153 6.30 -24.26 5.52
C ASP A 153 5.42 -23.01 5.47
N ALA A 154 6.01 -21.84 5.73
CA ALA A 154 5.30 -20.58 5.71
C ALA A 154 4.88 -20.17 4.29
N LEU A 155 5.74 -20.42 3.29
CA LEU A 155 5.43 -20.19 1.88
C LEU A 155 4.28 -21.08 1.44
N ALA A 156 4.23 -22.35 1.83
CA ALA A 156 3.12 -23.25 1.53
C ALA A 156 1.82 -22.80 2.21
N TRP A 157 1.90 -22.32 3.45
CA TRP A 157 0.75 -21.92 4.26
C TRP A 157 0.10 -20.58 3.86
N ALA A 158 0.88 -19.60 3.40
CA ALA A 158 0.42 -18.22 3.19
C ALA A 158 -0.40 -18.03 1.91
N ASP A 159 -1.32 -17.07 1.89
CA ASP A 159 -2.02 -16.64 0.66
C ASP A 159 -1.30 -15.46 0.01
N VAL A 160 -0.72 -14.59 0.81
CA VAL A 160 0.01 -13.38 0.39
C VAL A 160 1.32 -13.29 1.15
N ILE A 161 2.36 -12.78 0.48
CA ILE A 161 3.68 -12.62 1.07
C ILE A 161 4.10 -11.16 1.02
N ALA A 162 4.57 -10.64 2.15
CA ALA A 162 5.25 -9.36 2.26
C ALA A 162 6.72 -9.62 2.65
N ILE A 163 7.66 -9.15 1.84
CA ILE A 163 9.09 -9.29 2.11
C ILE A 163 9.80 -7.95 1.99
N GLY A 164 10.82 -7.76 2.84
CA GLY A 164 11.68 -6.57 2.84
C GLY A 164 11.67 -5.69 4.09
N PRO A 165 10.62 -5.63 4.96
CA PRO A 165 10.64 -4.72 6.11
C PRO A 165 11.82 -5.00 7.04
N GLY A 166 12.83 -4.13 7.02
CA GLY A 166 14.06 -4.34 7.78
C GLY A 166 14.86 -5.59 7.38
N LEU A 167 14.66 -6.20 6.20
CA LEU A 167 15.34 -7.46 5.86
C LEU A 167 16.89 -7.32 5.80
N GLY A 168 17.40 -6.12 5.56
CA GLY A 168 18.83 -5.90 5.38
C GLY A 168 19.36 -6.41 4.03
N GLN A 169 20.69 -6.50 3.90
CA GLN A 169 21.37 -6.92 2.67
C GLN A 169 22.32 -8.12 2.85
N ARG A 170 22.34 -8.69 4.07
CA ARG A 170 23.18 -9.84 4.42
C ARG A 170 22.76 -11.10 3.66
N GLU A 171 23.58 -12.14 3.73
CA GLU A 171 23.35 -13.38 2.96
C GLU A 171 21.97 -14.03 3.23
N TRP A 172 21.55 -14.08 4.51
CA TRP A 172 20.25 -14.63 4.89
C TRP A 172 19.08 -13.89 4.20
N ALA A 173 19.18 -12.56 4.08
CA ALA A 173 18.20 -11.71 3.41
C ALA A 173 18.11 -12.03 1.92
N GLN A 174 19.26 -12.13 1.26
CA GLN A 174 19.32 -12.45 -0.17
C GLN A 174 18.79 -13.85 -0.45
N LYS A 175 19.12 -14.82 0.41
CA LYS A 175 18.65 -16.20 0.30
C LYS A 175 17.13 -16.29 0.47
N ALA A 176 16.60 -15.63 1.50
CA ALA A 176 15.16 -15.53 1.74
C ALA A 176 14.43 -14.92 0.54
N LEU A 177 14.98 -13.82 -0.01
CA LEU A 177 14.38 -13.11 -1.13
C LEU A 177 14.42 -13.92 -2.43
N LYS A 178 15.53 -14.58 -2.74
CA LYS A 178 15.62 -15.48 -3.90
C LYS A 178 14.57 -16.58 -3.80
N LYS A 179 14.42 -17.19 -2.63
CA LYS A 179 13.47 -18.27 -2.38
C LYS A 179 12.01 -17.80 -2.48
N VAL A 180 11.69 -16.66 -1.88
CA VAL A 180 10.35 -16.05 -1.96
C VAL A 180 10.03 -15.61 -3.39
N ALA A 181 11.00 -15.10 -4.16
CA ALA A 181 10.81 -14.68 -5.55
C ALA A 181 10.49 -15.84 -6.52
N LEU A 182 10.83 -17.08 -6.15
CA LEU A 182 10.44 -18.28 -6.89
C LEU A 182 8.99 -18.74 -6.58
N SER A 183 8.33 -18.13 -5.60
CA SER A 183 6.94 -18.46 -5.28
C SER A 183 5.99 -17.84 -6.30
N GLU A 184 4.97 -18.59 -6.72
CA GLU A 184 3.91 -18.10 -7.61
C GLU A 184 2.82 -17.27 -6.88
N LYS A 185 2.97 -17.08 -5.56
CA LYS A 185 1.96 -16.42 -4.73
C LYS A 185 1.99 -14.90 -4.88
N PRO A 186 0.84 -14.22 -4.68
CA PRO A 186 0.79 -12.76 -4.64
C PRO A 186 1.79 -12.18 -3.65
N MET A 187 2.73 -11.39 -4.18
CA MET A 187 3.83 -10.82 -3.39
C MET A 187 3.78 -9.30 -3.37
N ARG A 188 4.15 -8.72 -2.23
CA ARG A 188 4.40 -7.29 -2.02
C ARG A 188 5.83 -7.10 -1.55
N LEU A 189 6.63 -6.42 -2.37
CA LEU A 189 7.99 -6.01 -2.02
C LEU A 189 7.93 -4.61 -1.38
N THR A 190 8.53 -4.44 -0.20
CA THR A 190 8.61 -3.12 0.44
C THR A 190 9.84 -2.34 -0.03
N CYS A 191 9.72 -1.01 -0.12
CA CYS A 191 10.58 -0.15 -0.97
C CYS A 191 12.05 0.02 -0.53
N TRP A 192 12.54 -0.71 0.47
CA TRP A 192 13.96 -0.69 0.81
C TRP A 192 14.83 -1.60 -0.08
N GLN A 193 14.23 -2.44 -0.93
CA GLN A 193 14.95 -3.35 -1.83
C GLN A 193 14.78 -3.03 -3.32
N SER A 194 14.01 -2.00 -3.67
CA SER A 194 13.69 -1.65 -5.06
C SER A 194 14.87 -1.09 -5.87
N MET A 195 16.07 -0.95 -5.30
CA MET A 195 17.24 -0.43 -6.03
C MET A 195 18.08 -1.50 -6.75
N GLN A 196 17.88 -2.81 -6.52
CA GLN A 196 18.69 -3.84 -7.20
C GLN A 196 17.95 -5.10 -7.67
N ILE A 197 16.63 -5.22 -7.45
CA ILE A 197 15.91 -6.45 -7.78
C ILE A 197 14.71 -6.12 -8.64
N THR A 198 14.87 -6.31 -9.95
CA THR A 198 13.78 -6.42 -10.93
C THR A 198 13.02 -7.71 -10.66
N VAL A 199 12.20 -7.73 -9.61
CA VAL A 199 11.17 -8.76 -9.46
C VAL A 199 10.10 -8.42 -10.48
N ARG A 200 9.89 -9.31 -11.46
CA ARG A 200 8.69 -9.30 -12.29
C ARG A 200 7.48 -9.41 -11.36
N ILE A 201 6.80 -8.29 -11.12
CA ILE A 201 5.46 -8.27 -10.52
C ILE A 201 4.54 -8.87 -11.59
N ALA A 202 4.50 -10.21 -11.64
CA ALA A 202 3.64 -10.94 -12.54
C ALA A 202 2.19 -10.72 -12.09
N SER A 203 1.54 -9.75 -12.73
CA SER A 203 0.11 -9.51 -12.71
C SER A 203 -0.50 -9.23 -11.33
N LEU A 204 -0.82 -7.96 -11.10
CA LEU A 204 -2.08 -7.62 -10.43
C LEU A 204 -3.24 -8.16 -11.28
N ARG A 205 -3.47 -9.47 -11.29
CA ARG A 205 -4.75 -10.01 -11.72
C ARG A 205 -5.77 -9.49 -10.72
N ARG A 206 -6.70 -8.67 -11.23
CA ARG A 206 -7.92 -8.25 -10.51
C ARG A 206 -8.45 -9.45 -9.75
N ILE A 207 -8.62 -9.33 -8.44
CA ILE A 207 -9.43 -10.25 -7.66
C ILE A 207 -10.82 -10.24 -8.33
N PRO A 208 -11.28 -11.35 -8.94
CA PRO A 208 -12.60 -11.36 -9.57
C PRO A 208 -13.64 -11.19 -8.48
N ALA A 209 -14.45 -10.14 -8.56
CA ALA A 209 -15.69 -10.08 -7.81
C ALA A 209 -16.55 -11.26 -8.28
N ARG A 210 -16.75 -12.27 -7.42
CA ARG A 210 -17.79 -13.28 -7.65
C ARG A 210 -19.13 -12.57 -7.68
N GLN A 211 -19.63 -12.29 -8.89
CA GLN A 211 -21.04 -12.00 -9.11
C GLN A 211 -21.78 -13.32 -8.93
N HIS A 212 -22.43 -13.52 -7.79
CA HIS A 212 -23.50 -14.49 -7.70
C HIS A 212 -24.72 -13.87 -8.39
N ALA A 213 -25.02 -14.37 -9.59
CA ALA A 213 -26.32 -14.23 -10.20
C ALA A 213 -27.35 -14.95 -9.32
N CYS A 214 -28.31 -14.20 -8.78
CA CYS A 214 -29.58 -14.77 -8.34
C CYS A 214 -30.58 -14.53 -9.47
N SER A 215 -30.80 -15.58 -10.25
CA SER A 215 -32.02 -15.79 -11.02
C SER A 215 -33.13 -16.21 -10.05
N GLY A 216 -34.22 -15.47 -10.04
CA GLY A 216 -35.44 -15.72 -9.26
C GLY A 216 -36.38 -14.54 -9.39
#